data_AF-A0A7C3FUH2-F1
#
_entry.id   AF-A0A7C3FUH2-F1
#
_cell.length_a   1.000
_cell.length_b   1.000
_cell.length_c   1.000
_cell.angle_alpha   90.00
_cell.angle_beta   90.00
_cell.angle_gamma   90.00
#
_symmetry.space_group_name_H-M   'P 1'
#
loop_
_entity.id
_entity.type
_entity.pdbx_description
1 polymer ?
#
loop_
_entity_poly.entity_id
_entity_poly.type
_entity_poly.pdbx_seq_one_letter_code
_entity_poly.pdbx_strand_id
1 'polypeptide(L)'
;MQDKDSKKTVEVYLDKYPVSTIIIANFVSLAIYGIGAYIMFWVGVASLAIYLALIIVLEILLYRRSCKDCFYYGKLCAFGKGKIACVVAKKGNPEEFAKRPVSWRSVVPDLLVALIPMITAIVLMIVDFHWILPVMLVLLILLTSTGNSYVRGVLACKYCRQRELGCPAEKLFSKDKSTQDITS
;
A
#
# COMPACT_ATOMS: atom_id res chain seq x y z
N MET A 1 28.47 -23.73 29.68
CA MET A 1 28.28 -22.83 28.53
C MET A 1 26.94 -23.17 27.91
N GLN A 2 25.89 -22.45 28.31
CA GLN A 2 24.52 -22.70 27.85
C GLN A 2 24.34 -22.14 26.44
N ASP A 3 23.82 -23.03 25.60
CA ASP A 3 23.37 -22.86 24.24
C ASP A 3 22.44 -21.63 24.13
N LYS A 4 22.84 -20.64 23.32
CA LYS A 4 21.99 -19.48 22.99
C LYS A 4 20.93 -19.95 22.01
N ASP A 5 19.83 -20.39 22.59
CA ASP A 5 18.57 -20.72 21.95
C ASP A 5 18.11 -19.55 21.06
N SER A 6 18.47 -19.65 19.79
CA SER A 6 18.04 -18.75 18.73
C SER A 6 16.54 -18.92 18.59
N LYS A 7 15.77 -17.99 19.18
CA LYS A 7 14.34 -17.79 18.92
C LYS A 7 14.12 -17.54 17.43
N LYS A 8 14.15 -18.61 16.64
CA LYS A 8 13.64 -18.66 15.28
C LYS A 8 12.12 -18.68 15.43
N THR A 9 11.54 -17.49 15.53
CA THR A 9 10.10 -17.33 15.28
C THR A 9 9.87 -17.87 13.88
N VAL A 10 9.34 -19.09 13.78
CA VAL A 10 8.85 -19.64 12.52
C VAL A 10 7.66 -18.77 12.15
N GLU A 11 7.90 -17.67 11.43
CA GLU A 11 6.83 -16.85 10.87
C GLU A 11 6.04 -17.78 9.92
N VAL A 12 4.83 -18.15 10.32
CA VAL A 12 3.94 -18.98 9.52
C VAL A 12 3.42 -18.09 8.39
N TYR A 13 3.97 -18.25 7.18
CA TYR A 13 3.44 -17.57 6.01
C TYR A 13 2.12 -18.22 5.53
N LEU A 14 1.22 -17.40 4.98
CA LEU A 14 -0.02 -17.89 4.38
C LEU A 14 0.14 -18.03 2.87
N ASP A 15 -0.08 -19.22 2.32
CA ASP A 15 -0.08 -19.43 0.86
C ASP A 15 -1.30 -18.79 0.17
N LYS A 16 -2.41 -18.66 0.90
CA LYS A 16 -3.64 -17.95 0.50
C LYS A 16 -4.18 -17.18 1.70
N TYR A 17 -4.48 -15.90 1.51
CA TYR A 17 -5.10 -15.10 2.57
C TYR A 17 -6.58 -15.43 2.73
N PRO A 18 -7.11 -15.36 3.97
CA PRO A 18 -8.55 -15.48 4.20
C PRO A 18 -9.29 -14.33 3.54
N VAL A 19 -10.51 -14.60 3.07
CA VAL A 19 -11.33 -13.63 2.35
C VAL A 19 -11.64 -12.39 3.19
N SER A 20 -11.76 -12.53 4.52
CA SER A 20 -11.96 -11.41 5.45
C SER A 20 -10.84 -10.37 5.36
N THR A 21 -9.58 -10.79 5.32
CA THR A 21 -8.43 -9.89 5.15
C THR A 21 -8.51 -9.13 3.83
N ILE A 22 -8.93 -9.81 2.76
CA ILE A 22 -9.07 -9.20 1.43
C ILE A 22 -10.17 -8.15 1.44
N ILE A 23 -11.32 -8.44 2.07
CA ILE A 23 -12.43 -7.51 2.18
C ILE A 23 -12.00 -6.27 2.97
N ILE A 24 -11.38 -6.43 4.13
CA ILE A 24 -10.93 -5.31 4.98
C ILE A 24 -9.90 -4.46 4.25
N ALA A 25 -8.90 -5.08 3.62
CA ALA A 25 -7.84 -4.36 2.90
C ALA A 25 -8.38 -3.56 1.71
N ASN A 26 -9.31 -4.14 0.95
CA ASN A 26 -9.94 -3.44 -0.17
C ASN A 26 -10.91 -2.36 0.31
N PHE A 27 -11.65 -2.59 1.40
CA PHE A 27 -12.52 -1.58 1.98
C PHE A 27 -11.75 -0.32 2.40
N VAL A 28 -10.61 -0.49 3.09
CA VAL A 28 -9.74 0.66 3.45
C VAL A 28 -9.23 1.37 2.20
N SER A 29 -8.80 0.62 1.18
CA SER A 29 -8.30 1.21 -0.07
C SER A 29 -9.40 1.97 -0.82
N LEU A 30 -10.59 1.40 -0.96
CA LEU A 30 -11.75 2.04 -1.58
C LEU A 30 -12.21 3.27 -0.80
N ALA A 31 -12.18 3.23 0.53
CA ALA A 31 -12.55 4.38 1.35
C ALA A 31 -11.59 5.55 1.10
N ILE A 32 -10.28 5.30 1.03
CA ILE A 32 -9.27 6.31 0.69
C ILE A 32 -9.54 6.89 -0.70
N TYR A 33 -9.77 6.04 -1.71
CA TYR A 33 -10.05 6.49 -3.07
C TYR A 33 -11.37 7.26 -3.17
N GLY A 34 -12.40 6.82 -2.46
CA GLY A 34 -13.71 7.46 -2.43
C GLY A 34 -13.67 8.85 -1.79
N ILE A 35 -12.99 8.98 -0.64
CA ILE A 35 -12.79 10.28 0.02
C ILE A 35 -11.97 11.21 -0.86
N GLY A 36 -10.88 10.71 -1.45
CA GLY A 36 -10.06 11.47 -2.38
C GLY A 36 -10.87 11.96 -3.59
N ALA A 37 -11.63 11.07 -4.23
CA ALA A 37 -12.49 11.40 -5.35
C ALA A 37 -13.57 12.44 -4.97
N TYR A 38 -14.18 12.29 -3.79
CA TYR A 38 -15.15 13.25 -3.28
C TYR A 38 -14.52 14.64 -3.12
N ILE A 39 -13.34 14.76 -2.53
CA ILE A 39 -12.62 16.03 -2.42
C ILE A 39 -12.31 16.61 -3.80
N MET A 40 -11.83 15.79 -4.74
CA MET A 40 -11.50 16.24 -6.09
C MET A 40 -12.74 16.69 -6.88
N PHE A 41 -13.91 16.12 -6.58
CA PHE A 41 -15.18 16.54 -7.18
C PHE A 41 -15.58 17.97 -6.80
N TRP A 42 -15.25 18.44 -5.59
CA TRP A 42 -15.50 19.83 -5.17
C TRP A 42 -14.74 20.86 -6.03
N VAL A 43 -13.60 20.47 -6.61
CA VAL A 43 -12.88 21.31 -7.59
C VAL A 43 -13.57 21.29 -8.95
N GLY A 44 -14.20 20.16 -9.30
CA GLY A 44 -14.99 19.99 -10.50
C GLY A 44 -14.81 18.61 -11.15
N VAL A 45 -15.68 18.32 -12.13
CA VAL A 45 -15.73 17.03 -12.82
C VAL A 45 -14.43 16.70 -13.57
N ALA A 46 -13.77 17.71 -14.15
CA ALA A 46 -12.48 17.53 -14.82
C ALA A 46 -11.39 17.05 -13.85
N SER A 47 -11.33 17.64 -12.65
CA SER A 47 -10.39 17.25 -11.59
C SER A 47 -10.64 15.83 -11.11
N LEU A 48 -11.91 15.46 -10.89
CA LEU A 48 -12.31 14.09 -10.57
C LEU A 48 -11.87 13.10 -11.66
N ALA A 49 -12.12 13.41 -12.94
CA ALA A 49 -11.75 12.52 -14.05
C ALA A 49 -10.24 12.28 -14.12
N ILE A 50 -9.44 13.33 -13.94
CA ILE A 50 -7.97 13.23 -13.89
C ILE A 50 -7.53 12.36 -12.71
N TYR A 51 -8.12 12.55 -11.54
CA TYR A 51 -7.80 11.78 -10.34
C TYR A 51 -8.13 10.28 -10.51
N LEU A 52 -9.31 9.96 -11.05
CA LEU A 52 -9.68 8.57 -11.33
C LEU A 52 -8.77 7.93 -12.37
N ALA A 53 -8.42 8.66 -13.44
CA ALA A 53 -7.45 8.20 -14.43
C ALA A 53 -6.09 7.91 -13.78
N LEU A 54 -5.64 8.77 -12.88
CA LEU A 54 -4.41 8.57 -12.11
C LEU A 54 -4.47 7.29 -11.27
N ILE A 55 -5.55 7.04 -10.54
CA ILE A 55 -5.73 5.79 -9.77
C ILE A 55 -5.62 4.57 -10.69
N ILE A 56 -6.35 4.57 -11.81
CA ILE A 56 -6.35 3.45 -12.76
C ILE A 56 -4.95 3.20 -13.34
N VAL A 57 -4.24 4.26 -13.75
CA VAL A 57 -2.87 4.15 -14.28
C VAL A 57 -1.94 3.56 -13.23
N LEU A 58 -2.02 4.02 -11.97
CA LEU A 58 -1.21 3.49 -10.89
C LEU A 58 -1.52 2.02 -10.59
N GLU A 59 -2.80 1.61 -10.62
CA GLU A 59 -3.19 0.20 -10.47
C GLU A 59 -2.64 -0.67 -11.59
N ILE A 60 -2.76 -0.24 -12.85
CA ILE A 60 -2.22 -0.97 -14.01
C ILE A 60 -0.70 -1.12 -13.91
N LEU A 61 0.00 -0.04 -13.51
CA LEU A 61 1.44 -0.08 -13.30
C LEU A 61 1.82 -1.06 -12.18
N LEU A 62 1.04 -1.09 -11.09
CA LEU A 62 1.24 -2.03 -9.99
C LEU A 62 1.06 -3.49 -10.45
N TYR A 63 0.05 -3.79 -11.27
CA TYR A 63 -0.14 -5.13 -11.82
C TYR A 63 1.01 -5.53 -12.76
N ARG A 64 1.37 -4.64 -13.68
CA ARG A 64 2.37 -4.91 -14.73
C ARG A 64 3.82 -4.88 -14.25
N ARG A 65 4.11 -4.19 -13.15
CA ARG A 65 5.47 -4.08 -12.61
C ARG A 65 5.65 -4.93 -11.37
N SER A 66 4.79 -4.77 -10.36
CA SER A 66 5.01 -5.38 -9.05
C SER A 66 4.34 -6.75 -8.93
N CYS A 67 3.04 -6.86 -9.22
CA CYS A 67 2.31 -8.10 -8.96
C CYS A 67 2.69 -9.24 -9.91
N LYS A 68 3.12 -8.96 -11.14
CA LYS A 68 3.58 -9.99 -12.09
C LYS A 68 4.78 -10.80 -11.58
N ASP A 69 5.61 -10.19 -10.74
CA ASP A 69 6.83 -10.77 -10.18
C ASP A 69 6.63 -11.12 -8.69
N CYS A 70 5.41 -11.04 -8.15
CA CYS A 70 5.17 -11.39 -6.76
C CYS A 70 4.92 -12.89 -6.60
N PHE A 71 5.34 -13.50 -5.49
CA PHE A 71 5.06 -14.89 -5.13
C PHE A 71 3.56 -15.24 -5.23
N TYR A 72 2.69 -14.28 -4.91
CA TYR A 72 1.24 -14.47 -4.95
C TYR A 72 0.63 -14.28 -6.36
N TYR A 73 1.43 -14.19 -7.42
CA TYR A 73 0.90 -14.17 -8.79
C TYR A 73 0.04 -15.42 -9.06
N GLY A 74 -1.22 -15.21 -9.47
CA GLY A 74 -2.21 -16.28 -9.65
C GLY A 74 -2.78 -16.85 -8.34
N LYS A 75 -2.39 -16.30 -7.18
CA LYS A 75 -2.89 -16.67 -5.84
C LYS A 75 -3.62 -15.49 -5.19
N LEU A 76 -4.34 -15.77 -4.10
CA LEU A 76 -4.99 -14.75 -3.28
C LEU A 76 -3.97 -14.16 -2.29
N CYS A 77 -3.46 -12.96 -2.59
CA CYS A 77 -2.72 -12.14 -1.64
C CYS A 77 -3.67 -11.37 -0.70
N ALA A 78 -3.14 -10.71 0.33
CA ALA A 78 -3.91 -9.90 1.26
C ALA A 78 -4.78 -8.81 0.60
N PHE A 79 -4.43 -8.38 -0.61
CA PHE A 79 -5.17 -7.38 -1.38
C PHE A 79 -6.00 -8.00 -2.52
N GLY A 80 -5.95 -9.32 -2.73
CA GLY A 80 -6.58 -10.00 -3.87
C GLY A 80 -5.93 -9.74 -5.25
N LYS A 81 -5.04 -8.74 -5.33
CA LYS A 81 -4.36 -8.28 -6.54
C LYS A 81 -3.54 -9.34 -7.27
N GLY A 82 -3.03 -10.36 -6.57
CA GLY A 82 -2.29 -11.47 -7.18
C GLY A 82 -3.09 -12.28 -8.20
N LYS A 83 -4.40 -12.47 -7.95
CA LYS A 83 -5.32 -13.17 -8.86
C LYS A 83 -5.74 -12.29 -10.04
N ILE A 84 -5.82 -10.97 -9.85
CA ILE A 84 -6.11 -10.03 -10.93
C ILE A 84 -4.89 -9.90 -11.86
N ALA A 85 -3.69 -9.86 -11.28
CA ALA A 85 -2.45 -9.71 -12.03
C ALA A 85 -2.22 -10.82 -13.06
N CYS A 86 -2.71 -12.05 -12.83
CA CYS A 86 -2.54 -13.13 -13.80
C CYS A 86 -3.42 -13.01 -15.06
N VAL A 87 -4.45 -12.18 -15.00
CA VAL A 87 -5.28 -11.83 -16.16
C VAL A 87 -4.66 -10.65 -16.92
N VAL A 88 -4.06 -9.70 -16.20
CA VAL A 88 -3.58 -8.41 -16.75
C VAL A 88 -2.16 -8.48 -17.30
N ALA A 89 -1.30 -9.31 -16.72
CA ALA A 89 0.11 -9.39 -17.06
C ALA A 89 0.57 -10.86 -17.14
N LYS A 90 1.62 -11.12 -17.92
CA LYS A 90 2.27 -12.43 -17.94
C LYS A 90 3.10 -12.63 -16.67
N LYS A 91 3.19 -13.88 -16.21
CA LYS A 91 3.99 -14.25 -15.04
C LYS A 91 5.45 -13.86 -15.25
N GLY A 92 6.00 -13.11 -14.31
CA GLY A 92 7.42 -12.82 -14.26
C GLY A 92 8.15 -13.65 -13.20
N ASN A 93 9.28 -13.16 -12.71
CA ASN A 93 10.16 -13.93 -11.82
C ASN A 93 10.16 -13.36 -10.38
N PRO A 94 9.73 -14.14 -9.36
CA PRO A 94 9.80 -13.75 -7.96
C PRO A 94 11.17 -13.32 -7.44
N GLU A 95 12.24 -13.88 -7.96
CA GLU A 95 13.60 -13.50 -7.56
C GLU A 95 14.01 -12.13 -8.10
N GLU A 96 13.48 -11.72 -9.26
CA GLU A 96 13.69 -10.38 -9.81
C GLU A 96 13.00 -9.31 -8.96
N PHE A 97 11.89 -9.66 -8.29
CA PHE A 97 11.21 -8.74 -7.37
C PHE A 97 12.12 -8.35 -6.19
N ALA A 98 12.84 -9.32 -5.61
CA ALA A 98 13.72 -9.11 -4.46
C ALA A 98 15.00 -8.33 -4.81
N LYS A 99 15.46 -8.45 -6.06
CA LYS A 99 16.64 -7.76 -6.61
C LYS A 99 16.37 -6.32 -7.01
N ARG A 100 15.10 -5.88 -7.08
CA ARG A 100 14.77 -4.51 -7.47
C ARG A 100 15.25 -3.51 -6.42
N PRO A 101 16.01 -2.48 -6.82
CA PRO A 101 16.38 -1.42 -5.91
C PRO A 101 15.11 -0.71 -5.47
N VAL A 102 15.08 -0.33 -4.20
CA VAL A 102 13.98 0.47 -3.71
C VAL A 102 14.06 1.84 -4.38
N SER A 103 13.13 2.09 -5.30
CA SER A 103 12.99 3.39 -5.94
C SER A 103 11.83 4.10 -5.28
N TRP A 104 11.92 5.42 -5.09
CA TRP A 104 10.80 6.28 -4.68
C TRP A 104 9.52 5.96 -5.45
N ARG A 105 9.65 5.49 -6.70
CA ARG A 105 8.57 4.99 -7.56
C ARG A 105 7.70 3.85 -6.98
N SER A 106 8.12 3.12 -5.95
CA SER A 106 7.30 2.09 -5.30
C SER A 106 6.46 2.62 -4.12
N VAL A 107 6.80 3.78 -3.56
CA VAL A 107 6.08 4.41 -2.43
C VAL A 107 5.23 5.59 -2.90
N VAL A 108 5.73 6.31 -3.90
CA VAL A 108 5.08 7.46 -4.53
C VAL A 108 3.65 7.18 -5.01
N PRO A 109 3.30 6.02 -5.60
CA PRO A 109 1.93 5.75 -6.03
C PRO A 109 0.89 5.84 -4.91
N ASP A 110 1.12 5.11 -3.82
CA ASP A 110 0.19 5.10 -2.67
C ASP A 110 0.15 6.47 -1.98
N LEU A 111 1.30 7.15 -1.91
CA LEU A 111 1.39 8.49 -1.33
C LEU A 111 0.66 9.53 -2.18
N LEU A 112 0.83 9.53 -3.50
CA LEU A 112 0.23 10.50 -4.41
C LEU A 112 -1.30 10.46 -4.37
N VAL A 113 -1.88 9.25 -4.31
CA VAL A 113 -3.33 9.07 -4.28
C VAL A 113 -3.97 9.72 -3.05
N ALA A 114 -3.25 9.80 -1.94
CA ALA A 114 -3.68 10.50 -0.73
C ALA A 114 -3.24 11.98 -0.69
N LEU A 115 -2.01 12.26 -1.13
CA LEU A 115 -1.37 13.57 -1.02
C LEU A 115 -2.07 14.62 -1.90
N ILE A 116 -2.47 14.25 -3.12
CA ILE A 116 -3.18 15.15 -4.04
C ILE A 116 -4.49 15.65 -3.39
N PRO A 117 -5.44 14.77 -3.01
CA PRO A 117 -6.68 15.23 -2.38
C PRO A 117 -6.44 15.90 -1.02
N MET A 118 -5.39 15.52 -0.28
CA MET A 118 -5.03 16.20 0.97
C MET A 118 -4.67 17.67 0.73
N ILE A 119 -3.79 17.95 -0.24
CA ILE A 119 -3.42 19.33 -0.60
C ILE A 119 -4.64 20.07 -1.14
N THR A 120 -5.42 19.43 -2.00
CA THR A 120 -6.64 20.02 -2.56
C THR A 120 -7.63 20.41 -1.47
N ALA A 121 -7.86 19.56 -0.46
CA ALA A 121 -8.73 19.89 0.67
C ALA A 121 -8.23 21.10 1.45
N ILE A 122 -6.92 21.19 1.70
CA ILE A 122 -6.31 22.35 2.39
C ILE A 122 -6.53 23.64 1.59
N VAL A 123 -6.27 23.61 0.29
CA VAL A 123 -6.47 24.79 -0.58
C VAL A 123 -7.94 25.18 -0.63
N LEU A 124 -8.85 24.22 -0.80
CA LEU A 124 -10.29 24.48 -0.82
C LEU A 124 -10.76 25.13 0.48
N MET A 125 -10.29 24.66 1.65
CA MET A 125 -10.64 25.27 2.94
C MET A 125 -10.18 26.73 3.07
N ILE A 126 -9.11 27.14 2.40
CA ILE A 126 -8.61 28.53 2.40
C ILE A 126 -9.45 29.40 1.45
N VAL A 127 -9.87 28.86 0.31
CA VAL A 127 -10.63 29.60 -0.72
C VAL A 127 -12.11 29.72 -0.34
N ASP A 128 -12.74 28.60 0.06
CA ASP A 128 -14.13 28.54 0.44
C ASP A 128 -14.34 27.47 1.52
N PHE A 129 -14.51 27.93 2.76
CA PHE A 129 -14.51 27.04 3.91
C PHE A 129 -15.84 26.30 4.05
N HIS A 130 -15.76 24.96 4.01
CA HIS A 130 -16.88 24.08 4.33
C HIS A 130 -16.47 23.05 5.37
N TRP A 131 -17.31 22.89 6.41
CA TRP A 131 -17.08 21.96 7.53
C TRP A 131 -16.93 20.49 7.12
N ILE A 132 -17.44 20.10 5.96
CA ILE A 132 -17.27 18.73 5.44
C ILE A 132 -15.82 18.44 5.03
N LEU A 133 -15.08 19.45 4.55
CA LEU A 133 -13.70 19.30 4.08
C LEU A 133 -12.71 18.92 5.19
N PRO A 134 -12.68 19.58 6.37
CA PRO A 134 -11.79 19.17 7.46
C PRO A 134 -12.12 17.77 7.99
N VAL A 135 -13.42 17.40 8.04
CA VAL A 135 -13.83 16.04 8.46
C VAL A 135 -13.29 15.00 7.48
N MET A 136 -13.46 15.22 6.17
CA MET A 136 -12.94 14.34 5.12
C MET A 136 -11.41 14.26 5.13
N LEU A 137 -10.73 15.39 5.37
CA LEU A 137 -9.28 15.47 5.47
C LEU A 137 -8.75 14.65 6.67
N VAL A 138 -9.34 14.83 7.85
CA VAL A 138 -8.96 14.07 9.06
C VAL A 138 -9.18 12.57 8.82
N LEU A 139 -10.33 12.19 8.25
CA LEU A 139 -10.63 10.80 7.92
C LEU A 139 -9.63 10.22 6.92
N LEU A 140 -9.26 10.98 5.88
CA LEU A 140 -8.27 10.59 4.90
C LEU A 140 -6.91 10.37 5.56
N ILE A 141 -6.48 11.25 6.46
CA ILE A 141 -5.22 11.12 7.20
C ILE A 141 -5.25 9.85 8.08
N LEU A 142 -6.33 9.61 8.82
CA LEU A 142 -6.47 8.43 9.68
C LEU A 142 -6.46 7.12 8.90
N LEU A 143 -7.15 7.07 7.76
CA LEU A 143 -7.16 5.87 6.91
C LEU A 143 -5.81 5.64 6.24
N THR A 144 -5.16 6.70 5.75
CA THR A 144 -3.89 6.59 5.04
C THR A 144 -2.72 6.28 5.97
N SER A 145 -2.78 6.72 7.23
CA SER A 145 -1.81 6.39 8.27
C SER A 145 -2.20 5.11 9.03
N THR A 146 -3.13 5.20 9.98
CA THR A 146 -3.52 4.11 10.88
C THR A 146 -4.17 2.95 10.12
N GLY A 147 -5.09 3.23 9.20
CA GLY A 147 -5.78 2.20 8.42
C GLY A 147 -4.81 1.35 7.60
N ASN A 148 -3.99 1.99 6.78
CA ASN A 148 -2.95 1.31 6.01
C ASN A 148 -1.91 0.63 6.90
N SER A 149 -1.51 1.23 8.02
CA SER A 149 -0.55 0.63 8.95
C SER A 149 -1.10 -0.64 9.59
N TYR A 150 -2.37 -0.65 9.97
CA TYR A 150 -3.03 -1.83 10.50
C TYR A 150 -3.16 -2.93 9.44
N VAL A 151 -3.68 -2.60 8.26
CA VAL A 151 -3.82 -3.56 7.14
C VAL A 151 -2.45 -4.13 6.74
N ARG A 152 -1.44 -3.29 6.56
CA ARG A 152 -0.11 -3.73 6.13
C ARG A 152 0.66 -4.41 7.25
N GLY A 153 0.71 -3.84 8.44
CA GLY A 153 1.51 -4.34 9.56
C GLY A 153 0.93 -5.59 10.21
N VAL A 154 -0.38 -5.60 10.48
CA VAL A 154 -1.03 -6.67 11.26
C VAL A 154 -1.61 -7.75 10.37
N LEU A 155 -2.30 -7.37 9.28
CA LEU A 155 -3.08 -8.31 8.48
C LEU A 155 -2.33 -8.87 7.26
N ALA A 156 -1.50 -8.06 6.61
CA ALA A 156 -0.84 -8.43 5.35
C ALA A 156 0.62 -8.86 5.56
N CYS A 157 1.54 -7.92 5.78
CA CYS A 157 2.99 -8.14 5.74
C CYS A 157 3.48 -9.18 6.76
N LYS A 158 2.84 -9.28 7.93
CA LYS A 158 3.16 -10.28 8.96
C LYS A 158 3.09 -11.73 8.46
N TYR A 159 2.22 -12.02 7.49
CA TYR A 159 1.99 -13.38 6.96
C TYR A 159 2.43 -13.54 5.49
N CYS A 160 3.18 -12.56 4.96
CA CYS A 160 3.46 -12.44 3.54
C CYS A 160 4.73 -13.20 3.15
N ARG A 161 4.61 -14.24 2.32
CA ARG A 161 5.78 -15.01 1.84
C ARG A 161 6.75 -14.20 0.96
N GLN A 162 6.26 -13.16 0.27
CA GLN A 162 7.13 -12.27 -0.52
C GLN A 162 8.07 -11.45 0.39
N ARG A 163 7.72 -11.24 1.66
CA ARG A 163 8.57 -10.57 2.64
C ARG A 163 9.85 -11.36 2.88
N GLU A 164 9.72 -12.67 3.14
CA GLU A 164 10.83 -13.60 3.36
C GLU A 164 11.74 -13.74 2.13
N LEU A 165 11.16 -13.75 0.92
CA LEU A 165 11.91 -13.80 -0.33
C LEU A 165 12.63 -12.48 -0.64
N GLY A 166 12.27 -11.40 0.06
CA GLY A 166 12.78 -10.05 -0.14
C GLY A 166 11.68 -9.11 -0.66
N CYS A 167 11.25 -8.20 0.22
CA CYS A 167 10.39 -7.08 -0.14
C CYS A 167 11.20 -5.78 -0.20
N PRO A 168 11.23 -5.07 -1.34
CA PRO A 168 11.87 -3.75 -1.43
C PRO A 168 11.33 -2.77 -0.38
N ALA A 169 10.04 -2.85 -0.02
CA ALA A 169 9.46 -1.97 0.99
C ALA A 169 10.01 -2.24 2.40
N GLU A 170 10.28 -3.50 2.77
CA GLU A 170 10.85 -3.80 4.08
C GLU A 170 12.25 -3.22 4.25
N LYS A 171 13.07 -3.27 3.19
CA LYS A 171 14.42 -2.66 3.17
C LYS A 171 14.42 -1.15 3.46
N LEU A 172 13.33 -0.44 3.14
CA LEU A 172 13.20 0.99 3.51
C LEU A 172 12.95 1.16 5.00
N PHE A 173 12.07 0.36 5.58
CA PHE A 173 11.68 0.48 6.99
C PHE A 173 12.68 -0.16 7.96
N SER A 174 13.51 -1.11 7.49
CA SER A 174 14.55 -1.76 8.29
C SER A 174 15.88 -0.99 8.33
N LYS A 175 16.12 -0.05 7.40
CA LYS A 175 17.37 0.71 7.32
C LYS A 175 17.55 1.70 8.48
N ASP A 176 16.47 2.08 9.16
CA ASP A 176 16.54 2.95 10.35
C ASP A 176 16.92 2.21 11.64
N LYS A 177 16.90 0.86 11.67
CA LYS A 177 17.30 0.12 12.87
C LYS A 177 18.81 0.01 13.05
N SER A 178 19.63 0.13 12.00
CA SER A 178 21.09 0.00 12.14
C SER A 178 21.80 1.27 12.64
N THR A 179 21.10 2.38 12.80
CA THR A 179 21.69 3.65 13.28
C THR A 179 21.35 3.95 14.74
N GLN A 180 20.36 3.26 15.33
CA GLN A 180 20.06 3.42 16.76
C GLN A 180 20.97 2.58 17.68
N ASP A 181 21.58 1.49 17.18
CA ASP A 181 22.45 0.62 17.99
C ASP A 181 23.93 1.09 18.08
N ILE A 182 24.27 2.29 17.57
CA ILE A 182 25.64 2.84 17.65
C ILE A 182 25.75 3.99 18.67
N THR A 183 24.63 4.40 19.31
CA THR A 183 24.61 5.53 20.26
C THR A 183 23.96 5.19 21.61
N SER A 184 24.19 3.98 22.11
CA SER A 184 23.89 3.58 23.50
C SER A 184 25.11 2.95 24.16
#